data_AF-A0A2W2EBL4-F1
#
_entry.id   AF-A0A2W2EBL4-F1
#
_cell.length_a   1.000
_cell.length_b   1.000
_cell.length_c   1.000
_cell.angle_alpha   90.00
_cell.angle_beta   90.00
_cell.angle_gamma   90.00
#
_symmetry.space_group_name_H-M   'P 1'
#
loop_
_entity.id
_entity.type
_entity.pdbx_description
1 polymer ?
#
loop_
_entity_poly.entity_id
_entity_poly.type
_entity_poly.pdbx_seq_one_letter_code
_entity_poly.pdbx_strand_id
1 'polypeptide(L)'
;MDITIDHDPVAADVVLDAGPVGKLSVRARPDLVTGTLACHVSNPKITGTFTLEPAFDLDDVDPGTTRLIIHYGGALPPGARFGRHRPDRPVIHRTTCLVDCSVFDAERAREGARTPRELGLDVVWRRDACSRHHNAPVPRRVAHQVAAVLAALALHWLDRPDLDQLRRAAARRAIRRHFLLVRQWEAITQHEATLARLRRQFTRMQELLHEEPSGVAPIGGR
;
A
#
# COMPACT_ATOMS: atom_id res chain seq x y z
N MET A 1 -1.35 -23.84 -29.80
CA MET A 1 -0.24 -22.93 -30.16
C MET A 1 -0.59 -21.59 -29.54
N ASP A 2 -0.14 -21.36 -28.30
CA ASP A 2 -0.37 -20.11 -27.61
C ASP A 2 0.66 -19.09 -28.09
N ILE A 3 0.18 -18.02 -28.73
CA ILE A 3 0.98 -16.87 -29.08
C ILE A 3 1.04 -16.00 -27.83
N THR A 4 2.07 -16.19 -27.01
CA THR A 4 2.42 -15.25 -25.94
C THR A 4 2.98 -14.00 -26.61
N ILE A 5 2.12 -13.01 -26.86
CA ILE A 5 2.56 -11.68 -27.25
C ILE A 5 3.18 -11.06 -26.00
N ASP A 6 4.51 -11.10 -25.94
CA ASP A 6 5.33 -10.40 -24.97
C ASP A 6 5.25 -8.90 -25.26
N HIS A 7 4.15 -8.26 -24.85
CA HIS A 7 4.07 -6.81 -24.77
C HIS A 7 4.78 -6.39 -23.49
N ASP A 8 6.11 -6.42 -23.53
CA ASP A 8 6.92 -5.70 -22.56
C ASP A 8 6.54 -4.22 -22.72
N PRO A 9 5.85 -3.61 -21.74
CA PRO A 9 5.32 -2.28 -21.92
C PRO A 9 6.48 -1.30 -22.05
N VAL A 10 6.62 -0.72 -23.24
CA VAL A 10 7.70 0.20 -23.59
C VAL A 10 7.81 1.29 -22.53
N ALA A 11 8.95 1.32 -21.84
CA ALA A 11 9.26 2.39 -20.91
C ALA A 11 9.26 3.72 -21.68
N ALA A 12 8.36 4.63 -21.33
CA ALA A 12 8.26 5.93 -21.98
C ALA A 12 9.15 6.92 -21.21
N ASP A 13 10.14 7.50 -21.91
CA ASP A 13 10.89 8.63 -21.40
C ASP A 13 10.13 9.92 -21.75
N VAL A 14 9.64 10.63 -20.73
CA VAL A 14 8.80 11.83 -20.86
C VAL A 14 9.37 12.95 -20.01
N VAL A 15 9.24 14.19 -20.47
CA VAL A 15 9.60 15.38 -19.68
C VAL A 15 8.34 16.02 -19.13
N LEU A 16 8.22 16.09 -17.81
CA LEU A 16 7.08 16.72 -17.13
C LEU A 16 7.48 18.07 -16.53
N ASP A 17 6.59 19.05 -16.57
CA ASP A 17 6.77 20.30 -15.84
C ASP A 17 6.20 20.18 -14.41
N ALA A 18 7.05 20.35 -13.40
CA ALA A 18 6.66 20.36 -11.99
C ALA A 18 6.79 21.77 -11.38
N GLY A 19 6.58 22.82 -12.19
CA GLY A 19 6.49 24.21 -11.77
C GLY A 19 7.74 24.68 -11.01
N PRO A 20 7.65 24.96 -9.69
CA PRO A 20 8.79 25.47 -8.91
C PRO A 20 9.97 24.50 -8.80
N VAL A 21 9.75 23.22 -9.10
CA VAL A 21 10.80 22.19 -9.16
C VAL A 21 11.55 22.25 -10.51
N GLY A 22 10.89 22.72 -11.56
CA GLY A 22 11.36 22.71 -12.94
C GLY A 22 10.96 21.44 -13.69
N LYS A 23 11.64 21.18 -14.80
CA LYS A 23 11.41 20.00 -15.64
C LYS A 23 11.92 18.72 -14.94
N LEU A 24 11.15 17.66 -15.07
CA LEU A 24 11.43 16.30 -14.58
C LEU A 24 11.63 15.38 -15.79
N SER A 25 12.78 14.70 -15.86
CA SER A 25 12.91 13.56 -16.77
C SER A 25 12.31 12.34 -16.09
N VAL A 26 11.29 11.74 -16.70
CA VAL A 26 10.53 10.63 -16.12
C VAL A 26 10.60 9.43 -17.05
N ARG A 27 11.10 8.32 -16.53
CA ARG A 27 10.98 7.01 -17.17
C ARG A 27 9.81 6.26 -16.55
N ALA A 28 8.72 6.15 -17.29
CA ALA A 28 7.49 5.53 -16.83
C ALA A 28 7.38 4.08 -17.30
N ARG A 29 7.14 3.14 -16.38
CA ARG A 29 7.00 1.71 -16.62
C ARG A 29 5.67 1.23 -16.05
N PRO A 30 4.64 1.02 -16.89
CA PRO A 30 3.38 0.47 -16.41
C PRO A 30 3.51 -1.03 -16.17
N ASP A 31 2.78 -1.54 -15.19
CA ASP A 31 2.60 -2.96 -14.94
C ASP A 31 1.10 -3.26 -15.08
N LEU A 32 0.73 -3.82 -16.22
CA LEU A 32 -0.65 -4.16 -16.56
C LEU A 32 -1.18 -5.41 -15.81
N VAL A 33 -0.30 -6.14 -15.12
CA VAL A 33 -0.70 -7.26 -14.25
C VAL A 33 -1.17 -6.72 -12.91
N THR A 34 -0.43 -5.77 -12.35
CA THR A 34 -0.76 -5.19 -11.04
C THR A 34 -1.60 -3.92 -11.10
N GLY A 35 -1.65 -3.27 -12.26
CA GLY A 35 -2.28 -1.97 -12.44
C GLY A 35 -1.49 -0.82 -11.81
N THR A 36 -0.17 -0.97 -11.69
CA THR A 36 0.71 0.06 -11.11
C THR A 36 1.54 0.74 -12.19
N LEU A 37 2.01 1.96 -11.91
CA LEU A 37 2.91 2.71 -12.77
C LEU A 37 4.15 3.14 -11.98
N ALA A 38 5.31 2.58 -12.32
CA ALA A 38 6.57 2.97 -11.74
C ALA A 38 7.19 4.13 -12.55
N CYS A 39 7.35 5.28 -11.91
CA CYS A 39 7.94 6.48 -12.51
C CYS A 39 9.30 6.74 -11.88
N HIS A 40 10.38 6.44 -12.62
CA HIS A 40 11.71 6.87 -12.20
C HIS A 40 11.92 8.33 -12.62
N VAL A 41 12.06 9.21 -11.64
CA VAL A 41 12.18 10.66 -11.83
C VAL A 41 13.62 11.08 -11.63
N SER A 42 14.12 11.95 -12.51
CA SER A 42 15.44 12.55 -12.40
C SER A 42 15.43 14.02 -12.81
N ASN A 43 15.99 14.86 -11.93
CA ASN A 43 16.45 16.20 -12.21
C ASN A 43 17.55 16.59 -11.18
N PRO A 44 18.22 17.75 -11.29
CA PRO A 44 19.30 18.12 -10.37
C PRO A 44 18.92 18.20 -8.88
N LYS A 45 17.62 18.29 -8.56
CA LYS A 45 17.11 18.44 -7.19
C LYS A 45 16.42 17.17 -6.66
N ILE A 46 16.04 16.26 -7.55
CA ILE A 46 15.15 15.14 -7.28
C ILE A 46 15.60 13.92 -8.07
N THR A 47 15.83 12.80 -7.39
CA THR A 47 16.09 11.52 -8.05
C THR A 47 15.40 10.39 -7.31
N GLY A 48 14.88 9.41 -8.03
CA GLY A 48 14.32 8.18 -7.48
C GLY A 48 12.94 7.84 -8.04
N THR A 49 12.34 6.81 -7.50
CA THR A 49 11.15 6.16 -8.08
C THR A 49 9.89 6.49 -7.28
N PHE A 50 8.82 6.79 -7.99
CA PHE A 50 7.47 6.92 -7.44
C PHE A 50 6.60 5.84 -8.07
N THR A 51 5.97 5.01 -7.26
CA THR A 51 5.05 3.98 -7.77
C THR A 51 3.62 4.44 -7.56
N LEU A 52 2.89 4.69 -8.63
CA LEU A 52 1.50 5.10 -8.63
C LEU A 52 0.61 3.86 -8.69
N GLU A 53 -0.38 3.81 -7.82
CA GLU A 53 -1.34 2.72 -7.70
C GLU A 53 -2.76 3.31 -7.55
N PRO A 54 -3.74 2.89 -8.35
CA PRO A 54 -5.13 3.26 -8.13
C PRO A 54 -5.61 2.87 -6.73
N ALA A 55 -6.22 3.82 -6.01
CA ALA A 55 -6.78 3.61 -4.69
C ALA A 55 -8.27 3.30 -4.80
N PHE A 56 -8.72 2.24 -4.12
CA PHE A 56 -10.11 1.84 -4.07
C PHE A 56 -10.62 1.84 -2.64
N ASP A 57 -11.91 2.14 -2.49
CA ASP A 57 -12.63 1.65 -1.31
C ASP A 57 -12.78 0.13 -1.45
N LEU A 58 -12.58 -0.60 -0.36
CA LEU A 58 -12.67 -2.07 -0.40
C LEU A 58 -14.11 -2.55 -0.45
N ASP A 59 -15.05 -1.74 0.04
CA ASP A 59 -16.47 -2.06 0.05
C ASP A 59 -17.13 -1.74 -1.31
N ASP A 60 -16.54 -0.82 -2.09
CA ASP A 60 -16.99 -0.45 -3.44
C ASP A 60 -15.80 -0.15 -4.36
N VAL A 61 -15.40 -1.17 -5.14
CA VAL A 61 -14.27 -1.06 -6.07
C VAL A 61 -14.75 -0.45 -7.38
N ASP A 62 -14.70 0.88 -7.46
CA ASP A 62 -14.96 1.62 -8.71
C ASP A 62 -13.73 1.62 -9.63
N PRO A 63 -13.75 0.93 -10.80
CA PRO A 63 -12.66 0.96 -11.77
C PRO A 63 -12.49 2.34 -12.45
N GLY A 64 -13.39 3.29 -12.25
CA GLY A 64 -13.27 4.69 -12.68
C GLY A 64 -12.45 5.58 -11.74
N THR A 65 -11.96 5.06 -10.61
CA THR A 65 -11.31 5.86 -9.56
C THR A 65 -10.19 6.78 -10.08
N THR A 66 -10.20 8.01 -9.59
CA THR A 66 -9.14 9.01 -9.78
C THR A 66 -8.22 9.09 -8.56
N ARG A 67 -8.55 8.37 -7.48
CA ARG A 67 -7.72 8.33 -6.28
C ARG A 67 -6.46 7.52 -6.55
N LEU A 68 -5.32 8.05 -6.11
CA LEU A 68 -4.02 7.43 -6.22
C LEU A 68 -3.41 7.22 -4.84
N ILE A 69 -2.82 6.04 -4.64
CA ILE A 69 -1.78 5.79 -3.66
C ILE A 69 -0.45 5.93 -4.40
N ILE A 70 0.39 6.88 -3.98
CA ILE A 70 1.73 7.04 -4.50
C ILE A 70 2.72 6.55 -3.45
N HIS A 71 3.41 5.46 -3.75
CA HIS A 71 4.48 4.92 -2.91
C HIS A 71 5.81 5.59 -3.25
N TYR A 72 6.58 5.95 -2.22
CA TYR A 72 7.90 6.53 -2.39
C TYR A 72 8.96 5.43 -2.45
N GLY A 73 9.38 5.10 -3.67
CA GLY A 73 10.28 4.02 -4.04
C GLY A 73 9.61 3.01 -4.99
N GLY A 74 10.41 2.06 -5.46
CA GLY A 74 9.96 0.97 -6.30
C GLY A 74 9.10 -0.06 -5.57
N ALA A 75 8.71 -1.11 -6.29
CA ALA A 75 8.02 -2.26 -5.73
C ALA A 75 8.85 -2.93 -4.64
N LEU A 76 8.18 -3.37 -3.57
CA LEU A 76 8.84 -4.13 -2.52
C LEU A 76 9.17 -5.55 -3.02
N PRO A 77 10.37 -6.08 -2.72
CA PRO A 77 10.66 -7.48 -2.97
C PRO A 77 9.66 -8.41 -2.25
N PRO A 78 9.39 -9.61 -2.78
CA PRO A 78 8.59 -10.61 -2.09
C PRO A 78 9.11 -10.85 -0.66
N GLY A 79 8.20 -10.81 0.33
CA GLY A 79 8.55 -11.00 1.75
C GLY A 79 9.05 -9.76 2.49
N ALA A 80 9.28 -8.63 1.81
CA ALA A 80 9.60 -7.37 2.48
C ALA A 80 8.35 -6.76 3.13
N ARG A 81 8.46 -6.35 4.40
CA ARG A 81 7.37 -5.71 5.15
C ARG A 81 7.28 -4.21 4.83
N PHE A 82 6.05 -3.68 4.84
CA PHE A 82 5.80 -2.23 4.85
C PHE A 82 6.60 -1.57 5.97
N GLY A 83 7.15 -0.38 5.71
CA GLY A 83 8.05 0.30 6.61
C GLY A 83 9.48 -0.21 6.61
N ARG A 84 9.91 -1.14 5.76
CA ARG A 84 11.34 -1.34 5.44
C ARG A 84 11.71 -0.52 4.21
N HIS A 85 13.00 -0.20 4.08
CA HIS A 85 13.56 0.57 2.97
C HIS A 85 12.98 0.09 1.62
N ARG A 86 12.25 0.96 0.91
CA ARG A 86 11.87 0.70 -0.48
C ARG A 86 13.06 0.99 -1.39
N PRO A 87 13.33 0.16 -2.41
CA PRO A 87 14.37 0.45 -3.37
C PRO A 87 14.11 1.78 -4.07
N ASP A 88 15.17 2.48 -4.44
CA ASP A 88 15.13 3.74 -5.19
C ASP A 88 14.21 4.81 -4.59
N ARG A 89 14.14 4.88 -3.25
CA ARG A 89 13.33 5.89 -2.57
C ARG A 89 13.74 7.30 -3.03
N PRO A 90 12.78 8.19 -3.35
CA PRO A 90 13.10 9.50 -3.88
C PRO A 90 13.86 10.35 -2.88
N VAL A 91 14.91 10.99 -3.38
CA VAL A 91 15.71 11.99 -2.69
C VAL A 91 15.30 13.36 -3.23
N ILE A 92 14.68 14.18 -2.40
CA ILE A 92 14.23 15.53 -2.78
C ILE A 92 14.99 16.53 -1.94
N HIS A 93 15.82 17.35 -2.59
CA HIS A 93 16.62 18.38 -1.94
C HIS A 93 17.49 17.82 -0.78
N ARG A 94 18.08 16.64 -0.97
CA ARG A 94 18.86 15.86 0.03
C ARG A 94 18.02 15.24 1.17
N THR A 95 16.70 15.30 1.10
CA THR A 95 15.81 14.57 2.03
C THR A 95 15.56 13.17 1.48
N THR A 96 16.03 12.13 2.17
CA THR A 96 16.07 10.73 1.68
C THR A 96 14.99 9.81 2.27
N CYS A 97 14.20 10.29 3.23
CA CYS A 97 13.38 9.43 4.08
C CYS A 97 11.89 9.80 4.13
N LEU A 98 11.21 10.12 3.02
CA LEU A 98 9.74 10.33 3.06
C LEU A 98 8.99 9.10 3.62
N VAL A 99 7.85 9.26 4.30
CA VAL A 99 7.04 8.11 4.79
C VAL A 99 6.46 7.35 3.60
N ASP A 100 6.26 6.03 3.73
CA ASP A 100 6.08 5.04 2.66
C ASP A 100 5.16 5.39 1.49
N CYS A 101 4.04 6.07 1.72
CA CYS A 101 3.12 6.49 0.65
C CYS A 101 2.33 7.75 0.99
N SER A 102 1.68 8.31 -0.03
CA SER A 102 0.67 9.36 0.10
C SER A 102 -0.55 9.01 -0.74
N VAL A 103 -1.73 9.39 -0.26
CA VAL A 103 -3.00 9.10 -0.93
C VAL A 103 -3.70 10.42 -1.21
N PHE A 104 -4.13 10.62 -2.45
CA PHE A 104 -4.90 11.80 -2.84
C PHE A 104 -5.71 11.54 -4.12
N ASP A 105 -6.58 12.48 -4.46
CA ASP A 105 -7.34 12.47 -5.71
C ASP A 105 -6.55 13.16 -6.82
N ALA A 106 -6.27 12.44 -7.91
CA ALA A 106 -5.53 12.96 -9.05
C ALA A 106 -6.23 14.13 -9.75
N GLU A 107 -7.58 14.18 -9.74
CA GLU A 107 -8.31 15.28 -10.40
C GLU A 107 -8.02 16.64 -9.76
N ARG A 108 -7.69 16.67 -8.46
CA ARG A 108 -7.26 17.92 -7.81
C ARG A 108 -6.04 18.52 -8.50
N ALA A 109 -5.12 17.69 -9.01
CA ALA A 109 -3.99 18.18 -9.79
C ALA A 109 -4.43 18.77 -11.13
N ARG A 110 -5.46 18.20 -11.78
CA ARG A 110 -6.08 18.75 -13.00
C ARG A 110 -6.79 20.07 -12.75
N GLU A 111 -7.44 20.23 -11.60
CA GLU A 111 -8.05 21.47 -11.12
C GLU A 111 -7.02 22.56 -10.74
N GLY A 112 -5.73 22.25 -10.76
CA GLY A 112 -4.66 23.21 -10.50
C GLY A 112 -4.09 23.17 -9.09
N ALA A 113 -4.40 22.15 -8.26
CA ALA A 113 -3.76 21.96 -6.97
C ALA A 113 -2.24 21.80 -7.12
N ARG A 114 -1.47 22.63 -6.42
CA ARG A 114 0.01 22.61 -6.43
C ARG A 114 0.62 22.61 -5.03
N THR A 115 -0.16 22.88 -3.99
CA THR A 115 0.29 22.80 -2.60
C THR A 115 -0.11 21.46 -1.95
N PRO A 116 0.56 21.04 -0.86
CA PRO A 116 0.17 19.82 -0.14
C PRO A 116 -1.30 19.84 0.27
N ARG A 117 -1.76 20.95 0.86
CA ARG A 117 -3.14 21.08 1.33
C ARG A 117 -4.17 21.01 0.21
N GLU A 118 -3.90 21.65 -0.93
CA GLU A 118 -4.80 21.59 -2.09
C GLU A 118 -4.94 20.15 -2.60
N LEU A 119 -3.84 19.39 -2.66
CA LEU A 119 -3.86 17.97 -2.99
C LEU A 119 -4.52 17.10 -1.89
N GLY A 120 -4.89 17.65 -0.73
CA GLY A 120 -5.41 16.86 0.39
C GLY A 120 -4.32 16.11 1.16
N LEU A 121 -3.07 16.54 1.04
CA LEU A 121 -1.93 16.05 1.81
C LEU A 121 -1.78 16.94 3.05
N ASP A 122 -2.42 16.56 4.15
CA ASP A 122 -2.39 17.35 5.40
C ASP A 122 -0.96 17.57 5.90
N VAL A 123 -0.14 16.51 5.89
CA VAL A 123 1.28 16.59 6.25
C VAL A 123 2.06 15.59 5.39
N VAL A 124 3.16 16.07 4.80
CA VAL A 124 4.18 15.19 4.23
C VAL A 124 5.17 14.84 5.34
N TRP A 125 5.28 13.54 5.60
CA TRP A 125 6.12 13.03 6.67
C TRP A 125 7.45 12.53 6.13
N ARG A 126 8.51 12.68 6.92
CA ARG A 126 9.75 11.91 6.79
C ARG A 126 9.92 11.01 8.00
N ARG A 127 10.47 9.83 7.78
CA ARG A 127 11.01 8.99 8.84
C ARG A 127 12.30 9.64 9.34
N ASP A 128 12.37 9.85 10.64
CA ASP A 128 13.59 10.30 11.30
C ASP A 128 14.66 9.19 11.22
N ALA A 129 15.86 9.54 10.80
CA ALA A 129 16.98 8.60 10.72
C ALA A 129 17.48 8.18 12.11
N CYS A 130 17.24 9.01 13.14
CA CYS A 130 17.73 8.82 14.50
C CYS A 130 16.74 8.07 15.40
N SER A 131 15.47 7.98 15.04
CA SER A 131 14.47 7.25 15.81
C SER A 131 13.78 6.21 14.94
N ARG A 132 13.86 4.95 15.37
CA ARG A 132 13.29 3.80 14.64
C ARG A 132 11.77 3.90 14.44
N HIS A 133 11.10 4.87 15.09
CA HIS A 133 9.65 4.96 15.15
C HIS A 133 9.05 6.38 15.07
N HIS A 134 9.83 7.48 15.01
CA HIS A 134 9.21 8.81 14.89
C HIS A 134 9.16 9.30 13.45
N ASN A 135 7.95 9.69 13.05
CA ASN A 135 7.72 10.49 11.87
C ASN A 135 7.87 11.96 12.25
N ALA A 136 8.62 12.72 11.46
CA ALA A 136 8.71 14.15 11.57
C ALA A 136 8.13 14.80 10.31
N PRO A 137 7.47 15.96 10.40
CA PRO A 137 7.05 16.67 9.20
C PRO A 137 8.29 17.09 8.39
N VAL A 138 8.20 17.02 7.07
CA VAL A 138 9.26 17.62 6.24
C VAL A 138 9.17 19.15 6.30
N PRO A 139 10.29 19.88 6.09
CA PRO A 139 10.25 21.32 5.96
C PRO A 139 9.24 21.76 4.88
N ARG A 140 8.51 22.87 5.12
CA ARG A 140 7.43 23.35 4.24
C ARG A 140 7.85 23.45 2.77
N ARG A 141 9.07 23.93 2.50
CA ARG A 141 9.61 24.03 1.13
C ARG A 141 9.73 22.66 0.46
N VAL A 142 10.19 21.63 1.18
CA VAL A 142 10.27 20.26 0.67
C VAL A 142 8.88 19.69 0.44
N ALA A 143 7.92 19.95 1.35
CA ALA A 143 6.53 19.54 1.16
C ALA A 143 5.92 20.10 -0.13
N HIS A 144 6.17 21.37 -0.45
CA HIS A 144 5.68 21.99 -1.69
C HIS A 144 6.34 21.39 -2.93
N GLN A 145 7.63 21.06 -2.86
CA GLN A 145 8.32 20.37 -3.95
C GLN A 145 7.76 18.96 -4.17
N VAL A 146 7.50 18.22 -3.08
CA VAL A 146 6.83 16.91 -3.14
C VAL A 146 5.46 17.06 -3.79
N ALA A 147 4.63 17.98 -3.32
CA ALA A 147 3.30 18.23 -3.90
C ALA A 147 3.37 18.55 -5.41
N ALA A 148 4.30 19.39 -5.83
CA ALA A 148 4.48 19.73 -7.24
C ALA A 148 4.87 18.52 -8.10
N VAL A 149 5.76 17.65 -7.60
CA VAL A 149 6.11 16.39 -8.28
C VAL A 149 4.92 15.45 -8.36
N LEU A 150 4.20 15.26 -7.24
CA LEU A 150 3.03 14.38 -7.19
C LEU A 150 1.92 14.87 -8.13
N ALA A 151 1.68 16.18 -8.19
CA ALA A 151 0.73 16.78 -9.13
C ALA A 151 1.15 16.51 -10.59
N ALA A 152 2.41 16.73 -10.95
CA ALA A 152 2.91 16.46 -12.30
C ALA A 152 2.79 14.98 -12.69
N LEU A 153 3.12 14.07 -11.76
CA LEU A 153 2.97 12.62 -11.97
C LEU A 153 1.52 12.18 -12.07
N ALA A 154 0.62 12.78 -11.28
CA ALA A 154 -0.81 12.51 -11.33
C ALA A 154 -1.43 12.96 -12.66
N LEU A 155 -1.08 14.16 -13.14
CA LEU A 155 -1.48 14.63 -14.48
C LEU A 155 -0.98 13.69 -15.56
N HIS A 156 0.31 13.32 -15.50
CA HIS A 156 0.87 12.36 -16.45
C HIS A 156 0.11 11.04 -16.45
N TRP A 157 -0.22 10.49 -15.27
CA TRP A 157 -0.99 9.26 -15.14
C TRP A 157 -2.39 9.39 -15.74
N LEU A 158 -3.09 10.49 -15.47
CA LEU A 158 -4.43 10.77 -16.01
C LEU A 158 -4.46 10.92 -17.54
N ASP A 159 -3.36 11.36 -18.14
CA ASP A 159 -3.26 11.59 -19.58
C ASP A 159 -2.74 10.36 -20.35
N ARG A 160 -2.51 9.23 -19.67
CA ARG A 160 -1.98 8.02 -20.32
C ARG A 160 -3.03 7.33 -21.19
N PRO A 161 -2.64 6.79 -22.36
CA PRO A 161 -3.54 6.03 -23.23
C PRO A 161 -3.96 4.67 -22.64
N ASP A 162 -3.18 4.10 -21.72
CA ASP A 162 -3.42 2.80 -21.07
C ASP A 162 -4.05 2.93 -19.66
N LEU A 163 -4.51 4.12 -19.29
CA LEU A 163 -5.07 4.42 -17.96
C LEU A 163 -6.19 3.45 -17.55
N ASP A 164 -7.16 3.22 -18.44
CA ASP A 164 -8.28 2.31 -18.16
C ASP A 164 -7.83 0.87 -17.93
N GLN A 165 -6.77 0.44 -18.62
CA GLN A 165 -6.22 -0.91 -18.43
C GLN A 165 -5.55 -1.03 -17.06
N LEU A 166 -4.78 -0.01 -16.66
CA LEU A 166 -4.15 0.07 -15.34
C LEU A 166 -5.21 0.04 -14.23
N ARG A 167 -6.26 0.87 -14.34
CA ARG A 167 -7.36 0.91 -13.36
C ARG A 167 -8.07 -0.43 -13.23
N ARG A 168 -8.44 -1.08 -14.35
CA ARG A 168 -9.08 -2.40 -14.34
C ARG A 168 -8.18 -3.49 -13.77
N ALA A 169 -6.88 -3.48 -14.09
CA ALA A 169 -5.92 -4.41 -13.51
C ALA A 169 -5.81 -4.23 -11.98
N ALA A 170 -5.69 -2.99 -11.52
CA ALA A 170 -5.63 -2.66 -10.10
C ALA A 170 -6.94 -3.06 -9.37
N ALA A 171 -8.11 -2.78 -9.96
CA ALA A 171 -9.41 -3.16 -9.42
C ALA A 171 -9.53 -4.69 -9.27
N ARG A 172 -9.19 -5.46 -10.32
CA ARG A 172 -9.16 -6.93 -10.26
C ARG A 172 -8.23 -7.44 -9.15
N ARG A 173 -7.07 -6.80 -8.99
CA ARG A 173 -6.12 -7.14 -7.92
C ARG A 173 -6.69 -6.81 -6.54
N ALA A 174 -7.34 -5.66 -6.38
CA ALA A 174 -7.96 -5.23 -5.12
C ALA A 174 -9.06 -6.21 -4.68
N ILE A 175 -9.97 -6.56 -5.60
CA ILE A 175 -11.06 -7.54 -5.34
C ILE A 175 -10.48 -8.89 -4.91
N ARG A 176 -9.49 -9.41 -5.65
CA ARG A 176 -8.83 -10.68 -5.29
C ARG A 176 -8.20 -10.63 -3.90
N ARG A 177 -7.51 -9.54 -3.57
CA ARG A 177 -6.89 -9.34 -2.26
C ARG A 177 -7.94 -9.28 -1.16
N HIS A 178 -9.03 -8.54 -1.37
CA HIS A 178 -10.13 -8.44 -0.41
C HIS A 178 -10.77 -9.81 -0.14
N PHE A 179 -11.12 -10.56 -1.20
CA PHE A 179 -11.68 -11.90 -1.06
C PHE A 179 -10.76 -12.87 -0.30
N LEU A 180 -9.45 -12.82 -0.57
CA LEU A 180 -8.47 -13.61 0.17
C LEU A 180 -8.41 -13.22 1.65
N LEU A 181 -8.50 -11.93 1.98
CA LEU A 181 -8.54 -11.46 3.36
C LEU A 181 -9.81 -11.91 4.09
N VAL A 182 -10.98 -11.83 3.45
CA VAL A 182 -12.25 -12.32 4.00
C VAL A 182 -12.15 -13.82 4.30
N ARG A 183 -11.66 -14.62 3.35
CA ARG A 183 -11.45 -16.06 3.56
C ARG A 183 -10.47 -16.38 4.68
N GLN A 184 -9.37 -15.63 4.79
CA GLN A 184 -8.40 -15.80 5.88
C GLN A 184 -9.04 -15.47 7.23
N TRP A 185 -9.88 -14.44 7.29
CA TRP A 185 -10.60 -14.07 8.50
C TRP A 185 -11.59 -15.15 8.93
N GLU A 186 -12.40 -15.66 8.00
CA GLU A 186 -13.32 -16.78 8.26
C GLU A 186 -12.58 -18.02 8.80
N ALA A 187 -11.43 -18.36 8.21
CA ALA A 187 -10.61 -19.46 8.68
C ALA A 187 -10.07 -19.25 10.11
N ILE A 188 -9.67 -18.02 10.46
CA ILE A 188 -9.26 -17.67 11.82
C ILE A 188 -10.44 -17.83 12.78
N THR A 189 -11.62 -17.29 12.45
CA THR A 189 -12.82 -17.40 13.30
C THR A 189 -13.23 -18.86 13.53
N GLN A 190 -13.16 -19.71 12.49
CA GLN A 190 -13.43 -21.15 12.62
C GLN A 190 -12.40 -21.84 13.53
N HIS A 191 -11.13 -21.46 13.42
CA HIS A 191 -10.07 -21.99 14.28
C HIS A 191 -10.29 -21.60 15.75
N GLU A 192 -10.63 -20.33 16.01
CA GLU A 192 -10.95 -19.82 17.35
C GLU A 192 -12.16 -20.54 17.97
N ALA A 193 -13.22 -20.76 17.19
CA ALA A 193 -14.40 -21.52 17.62
C ALA A 193 -14.05 -22.97 17.99
N THR A 194 -13.15 -23.59 17.23
CA THR A 194 -12.66 -24.95 17.48
C THR A 194 -11.87 -25.01 18.80
N LEU A 195 -10.96 -24.07 19.03
CA LEU A 195 -10.20 -23.98 20.27
C LEU A 195 -11.11 -23.76 21.48
N ALA A 196 -12.12 -22.88 21.36
CA ALA A 196 -13.11 -22.66 22.43
C ALA A 196 -13.92 -23.92 22.75
N ARG A 197 -14.28 -24.71 21.73
CA ARG A 197 -14.95 -26.01 21.91
C ARG A 197 -14.05 -27.00 22.64
N LEU A 198 -12.79 -27.15 22.23
CA LEU A 198 -11.84 -28.05 22.88
C LEU A 198 -11.61 -27.67 24.34
N ARG A 199 -11.44 -26.38 24.65
CA ARG A 199 -11.32 -25.89 26.03
C ARG A 199 -12.52 -26.31 26.89
N ARG A 200 -13.75 -26.14 26.39
CA ARG A 200 -14.97 -26.59 27.09
C ARG A 200 -14.99 -28.10 27.33
N GLN A 201 -14.55 -28.90 26.36
CA GLN A 201 -14.46 -30.36 26.54
C GLN A 201 -13.42 -30.74 27.60
N PHE A 202 -12.26 -30.09 27.62
CA PHE A 202 -11.24 -30.30 28.65
C PHE A 202 -11.75 -29.91 30.04
N THR A 203 -12.37 -28.75 30.20
CA THR A 203 -12.97 -28.33 31.48
C THR A 203 -13.99 -29.36 31.97
N ARG A 204 -14.90 -29.80 31.09
CA ARG A 204 -15.91 -30.81 31.44
C ARG A 204 -15.28 -32.16 31.83
N MET A 205 -14.22 -32.58 31.14
CA MET A 205 -13.51 -33.81 31.48
C MET A 205 -12.81 -33.69 32.84
N GLN A 206 -12.24 -32.52 33.17
CA GLN A 206 -11.65 -32.27 34.48
C GLN A 206 -12.69 -32.28 35.60
N GLU A 207 -13.87 -31.70 35.38
CA GLU A 207 -15.00 -31.75 36.32
C GLU A 207 -15.42 -33.20 36.60
N LEU A 208 -15.63 -34.01 35.55
CA LEU A 208 -15.99 -35.43 35.70
C LEU A 208 -14.94 -36.24 36.47
N LEU A 209 -13.65 -35.94 36.29
CA LEU A 209 -12.57 -36.59 37.05
C LEU A 209 -12.51 -36.14 38.52
N HIS A 210 -13.01 -34.94 38.86
CA HIS A 210 -13.09 -34.45 40.24
C HIS A 210 -14.39 -34.85 40.94
N GLU A 211 -15.43 -35.22 40.19
CA GLU A 211 -16.72 -35.70 40.71
C GLU A 211 -16.73 -37.20 41.06
N GLU A 212 -15.63 -37.95 40.84
CA GLU A 212 -15.53 -39.33 41.34
C GLU A 212 -15.62 -39.32 42.89
N PRO A 213 -16.67 -39.92 43.48
CA PRO A 213 -16.88 -39.84 44.91
C PRO A 213 -15.85 -40.71 45.64
N SER A 214 -15.19 -40.10 46.62
CA SER A 214 -14.55 -40.73 47.79
C SER A 214 -15.58 -41.50 48.65
N GLY A 215 -16.39 -42.35 48.02
CA GLY A 215 -17.45 -43.16 48.59
C GLY A 215 -17.11 -44.64 48.61
N VAL A 216 -15.87 -44.99 48.97
CA VAL A 216 -15.58 -46.35 49.45
C VAL A 216 -15.85 -46.36 50.95
N ALA A 217 -17.08 -46.72 51.32
CA ALA A 217 -17.43 -46.97 52.70
C ALA A 217 -16.56 -48.13 53.25
N PRO A 218 -15.96 -48.00 54.45
CA PRO A 218 -15.22 -49.10 55.04
C PRO A 218 -16.18 -50.24 55.36
N ILE A 219 -15.94 -51.40 54.74
CA ILE A 219 -16.62 -52.65 55.09
C ILE A 219 -16.21 -52.98 56.53
N GLY A 220 -17.14 -52.78 57.47
CA GLY A 220 -16.99 -53.15 58.87
C GLY A 220 -16.76 -54.65 59.00
N GLY A 221 -15.54 -55.03 59.35
CA GLY A 221 -15.20 -56.39 59.76
C GLY A 221 -15.79 -56.70 61.13
N ARG A 222 -16.47 -57.85 61.22
CA ARG A 222 -16.87 -58.51 62.47
C ARG A 222 -15.68 -59.23 63.10
#